data_AF-A0A965DKT5-F1
#
_entry.id   AF-A0A965DKT5-F1
#
_cell.length_a   1.000
_cell.length_b   1.000
_cell.length_c   1.000
_cell.angle_alpha   90.00
_cell.angle_beta   90.00
_cell.angle_gamma   90.00
#
_symmetry.space_group_name_H-M   'P 1'
#
loop_
_entity.id
_entity.type
_entity.pdbx_description
1 polymer ?
#
loop_
_entity_poly.entity_id
_entity_poly.type
_entity_poly.pdbx_seq_one_letter_code
_entity_poly.pdbx_strand_id
1 'polypeptide(L)'
;ILDRISEEEKIGVTDADLSEWITQNAIQYRMEPKTFADALVRSGEINLVMGEIRRSKALTLVLTEAEVKDADGNTVDVASVLKPFTEPEE
;
A
#
# COMPACT_ATOMS: atom_id res chain seq x y z
N ILE A 1 14.27 -5.27 3.06
CA ILE A 1 14.49 -4.79 1.66
C ILE A 1 13.48 -3.71 1.32
N LEU A 2 12.17 -3.99 1.28
CA LEU A 2 11.16 -2.98 0.98
C LEU A 2 11.19 -1.77 1.92
N ASP A 3 11.42 -1.98 3.22
CA ASP A 3 11.56 -0.88 4.19
C ASP A 3 12.74 0.05 3.83
N ARG A 4 13.84 -0.52 3.33
CA ARG A 4 15.02 0.23 2.92
C ARG A 4 14.76 1.05 1.65
N ILE A 5 14.06 0.46 0.69
CA ILE A 5 13.61 1.15 -0.53
C ILE A 5 12.69 2.32 -0.15
N SER A 6 11.75 2.11 0.78
CA SER A 6 10.90 3.20 1.26
C SER A 6 11.66 4.34 1.92
N GLU A 7 12.76 4.06 2.62
CA GLU A 7 13.61 5.10 3.21
C GLU A 7 14.40 5.87 2.14
N GLU A 8 14.99 5.17 1.18
CA GLU A 8 15.80 5.76 0.10
C GLU A 8 14.93 6.62 -0.82
N GLU A 9 13.74 6.11 -1.18
CA GLU A 9 12.77 6.77 -2.06
C GLU A 9 11.78 7.67 -1.30
N LYS A 10 12.00 7.87 0.02
CA LYS A 10 11.19 8.75 0.89
C LYS A 10 9.68 8.48 0.83
N ILE A 11 9.29 7.22 0.70
CA ILE A 11 7.90 6.80 0.54
C ILE A 11 7.14 7.02 1.86
N GLY A 12 6.26 8.02 1.84
CA GLY A 12 5.36 8.36 2.94
C GLY A 12 4.04 7.59 2.90
N VAL A 13 3.36 7.57 4.04
CA VAL A 13 1.97 7.12 4.17
C VAL A 13 1.11 8.35 4.41
N THR A 14 0.08 8.53 3.60
CA THR A 14 -0.87 9.64 3.74
C THR A 14 -2.12 9.20 4.50
N ASP A 15 -2.90 10.17 4.98
CA ASP A 15 -4.21 9.90 5.60
C ASP A 15 -5.18 9.23 4.61
N ALA A 16 -5.06 9.57 3.32
CA ALA A 16 -5.84 8.94 2.26
C ALA A 16 -5.49 7.46 2.09
N ASP A 17 -4.19 7.12 2.08
CA ASP A 17 -3.72 5.73 2.01
C ASP A 17 -4.27 4.90 3.19
N LEU A 18 -4.21 5.48 4.39
CA LEU A 18 -4.71 4.83 5.60
C LEU A 18 -6.23 4.63 5.56
N SER A 19 -6.97 5.65 5.12
CA SER A 19 -8.43 5.59 4.98
C SER A 19 -8.87 4.55 3.95
N GLU A 20 -8.18 4.47 2.80
CA GLU A 20 -8.43 3.46 1.78
C GLU A 20 -8.15 2.05 2.33
N TRP A 21 -6.99 1.85 2.96
CA TRP A 21 -6.62 0.57 3.56
C TRP A 21 -7.65 0.12 4.61
N ILE A 22 -8.08 1.03 5.49
CA ILE A 22 -9.11 0.77 6.50
C ILE A 22 -10.41 0.36 5.83
N THR A 23 -10.86 1.09 4.81
CA THR A 23 -12.12 0.80 4.12
C THR A 23 -12.08 -0.57 3.44
N GLN A 24 -10.97 -0.91 2.78
CA GLN A 24 -10.80 -2.19 2.11
C GLN A 24 -10.76 -3.37 3.10
N ASN A 25 -10.09 -3.21 4.24
CA ASN A 25 -9.94 -4.28 5.23
C ASN A 25 -11.18 -4.42 6.12
N ALA A 26 -11.87 -3.34 6.47
CA ALA A 26 -13.06 -3.36 7.31
C ALA A 26 -14.18 -4.27 6.74
N ILE A 27 -14.30 -4.33 5.40
CA ILE A 27 -15.23 -5.23 4.69
C ILE A 27 -14.95 -6.71 5.05
N GLN A 28 -13.67 -7.11 5.09
CA GLN A 28 -13.28 -8.49 5.40
C GLN A 28 -13.63 -8.87 6.84
N TYR A 29 -13.48 -7.92 7.76
CA TYR A 29 -13.86 -8.09 9.16
C TYR A 29 -15.36 -7.89 9.43
N ARG A 30 -16.16 -7.56 8.41
CA ARG A 30 -17.57 -7.17 8.53
C ARG A 30 -17.80 -6.10 9.61
N MET A 31 -16.89 -5.13 9.66
CA MET A 31 -16.95 -3.98 10.55
C MET A 31 -17.15 -2.71 9.73
N GLU A 32 -17.81 -1.71 10.34
CA GLU A 32 -17.82 -0.36 9.76
C GLU A 32 -16.40 0.23 9.77
N PRO A 33 -15.98 0.96 8.71
CA PRO A 33 -14.62 1.51 8.61
C PRO A 33 -14.20 2.33 9.83
N LYS A 34 -15.11 3.17 10.35
CA LYS A 34 -14.87 3.97 11.56
C LYS A 34 -14.61 3.09 12.78
N THR A 35 -15.43 2.06 12.99
CA THR A 35 -15.29 1.14 14.13
C THR A 35 -14.00 0.32 14.05
N PHE A 36 -13.59 -0.07 12.84
CA PHE A 36 -12.33 -0.76 12.60
C PHE A 36 -11.13 0.15 12.87
N ALA A 37 -11.15 1.39 12.39
CA ALA A 37 -10.12 2.39 12.71
C ALA A 37 -9.95 2.59 14.22
N ASP A 38 -11.06 2.75 14.94
CA ASP A 38 -11.02 2.92 16.39
C ASP A 38 -10.46 1.66 17.09
N ALA A 39 -10.68 0.46 16.54
CA ALA A 39 -10.13 -0.78 17.08
C ALA A 39 -8.60 -0.82 16.94
N LEU A 40 -8.06 -0.44 15.77
CA LEU A 40 -6.61 -0.37 15.51
C LEU A 40 -5.91 0.64 16.42
N VAL A 41 -6.55 1.78 16.68
CA VAL A 41 -6.01 2.78 17.62
C VAL A 41 -5.99 2.23 19.04
N ARG A 42 -7.08 1.57 19.49
CA ARG A 42 -7.14 0.97 20.82
C ARG A 42 -6.16 -0.18 21.01
N SER A 43 -5.90 -0.98 19.97
CA SER A 43 -4.92 -2.06 20.01
C SER A 43 -3.47 -1.58 19.86
N GLY A 44 -3.26 -0.33 19.45
CA GLY A 44 -1.94 0.22 19.17
C GLY A 44 -1.33 -0.28 17.86
N GLU A 45 -2.11 -0.96 17.02
CA GLU A 45 -1.65 -1.57 15.77
C GLU A 45 -1.54 -0.56 14.61
N ILE A 46 -1.97 0.68 14.81
CA ILE A 46 -1.96 1.71 13.77
C ILE A 46 -0.56 1.91 13.15
N ASN A 47 0.51 1.82 13.97
CA ASN A 47 1.89 1.92 13.48
C ASN A 47 2.30 0.74 12.60
N LEU A 48 1.80 -0.47 12.93
CA LEU A 48 2.05 -1.67 12.15
C LEU A 48 1.34 -1.58 10.79
N VAL A 49 0.11 -1.08 10.78
CA VAL A 49 -0.66 -0.81 9.56
C VAL A 49 0.05 0.21 8.67
N MET A 50 0.55 1.32 9.23
CA MET A 50 1.35 2.29 8.47
C MET A 50 2.60 1.65 7.85
N GLY A 51 3.29 0.76 8.57
CA GLY A 51 4.41 0.00 8.02
C GLY A 51 4.00 -0.92 6.86
N GLU A 52 2.83 -1.55 6.96
CA GLU A 52 2.31 -2.41 5.89
C GLU A 52 1.94 -1.63 4.63
N ILE A 53 1.25 -0.50 4.79
CA ILE A 53 0.93 0.40 3.68
C ILE A 53 2.24 0.82 3.01
N ARG A 54 3.21 1.34 3.76
CA ARG A 54 4.52 1.74 3.22
C ARG A 54 5.22 0.63 2.42
N ARG A 55 5.21 -0.61 2.92
CA ARG A 55 5.81 -1.75 2.21
C ARG A 55 5.06 -2.09 0.93
N SER A 56 3.72 -2.04 0.95
CA SER A 56 2.92 -2.17 -0.26
C SER A 56 3.28 -1.06 -1.26
N LYS A 57 3.55 0.15 -0.77
CA LYS A 57 3.96 1.27 -1.62
C LYS A 57 5.32 1.02 -2.29
N ALA A 58 6.33 0.61 -1.51
CA ALA A 58 7.62 0.23 -2.06
C ALA A 58 7.53 -0.95 -3.05
N LEU A 59 6.66 -1.93 -2.80
CA LEU A 59 6.51 -3.06 -3.71
C LEU A 59 6.00 -2.62 -5.09
N THR A 60 4.97 -1.79 -5.14
CA THR A 60 4.45 -1.26 -6.42
C THR A 60 5.49 -0.40 -7.14
N LEU A 61 6.33 0.36 -6.42
CA LEU A 61 7.44 1.10 -7.03
C LEU A 61 8.42 0.13 -7.72
N VAL A 62 8.87 -0.90 -7.00
CA VAL A 62 9.75 -1.94 -7.54
C VAL A 62 9.13 -2.64 -8.75
N LEU A 63 7.83 -2.94 -8.70
CA LEU A 63 7.12 -3.57 -9.82
C LEU A 63 6.98 -2.66 -11.04
N THR A 64 6.99 -1.34 -10.86
CA THR A 64 6.97 -0.38 -11.97
C THR A 64 8.31 -0.35 -12.71
N GLU A 65 9.42 -0.61 -12.01
CA GLU A 65 10.77 -0.61 -12.59
C GLU A 65 11.22 -2.00 -13.09
N ALA A 66 10.61 -3.07 -12.59
CA ALA A 66 10.99 -4.43 -12.93
C ALA A 66 10.43 -4.88 -14.29
N GLU A 67 11.24 -5.59 -15.09
CA GLU A 67 10.73 -6.33 -16.24
C GLU A 67 10.01 -7.59 -15.76
N VAL A 68 8.68 -7.61 -15.89
CA VAL A 68 7.85 -8.77 -15.52
C VAL A 68 7.52 -9.57 -16.78
N LYS A 69 7.71 -10.90 -16.70
CA LYS A 69 7.35 -11.84 -17.76
C LYS A 69 6.36 -12.87 -17.26
N ASP A 70 5.47 -13.30 -18.14
CA ASP A 70 4.58 -14.44 -17.88
C ASP A 70 5.36 -15.77 -17.96
N ALA A 71 4.65 -16.88 -17.73
CA ALA A 71 5.23 -18.23 -17.77
C ALA A 71 5.78 -18.62 -19.16
N ASP A 72 5.27 -17.99 -20.22
CA ASP A 72 5.67 -18.23 -21.62
C ASP A 72 6.79 -17.27 -22.07
N GLY A 73 7.21 -16.32 -21.22
CA GLY A 73 8.28 -15.37 -21.45
C GLY A 73 7.86 -14.05 -22.11
N ASN A 74 6.55 -13.77 -22.22
CA ASN A 74 6.05 -12.50 -22.76
C ASN A 74 6.13 -11.41 -21.69
N THR A 75 6.61 -10.23 -22.08
CA THR A 75 6.64 -9.07 -21.18
C THR A 75 5.23 -8.60 -20.83
N VAL A 76 4.96 -8.44 -19.53
CA VAL A 76 3.69 -7.97 -18.98
C VAL A 76 3.86 -6.53 -18.53
N ASP A 77 2.98 -5.65 -19.02
CA ASP A 77 2.89 -4.27 -18.53
C ASP A 77 2.13 -4.24 -17.19
N VAL A 78 2.87 -4.41 -16.11
CA VAL A 78 2.31 -4.39 -14.76
C VAL A 78 1.93 -2.97 -14.33
N ALA A 79 2.61 -1.94 -14.86
CA ALA A 79 2.27 -0.55 -14.56
C ALA A 79 0.83 -0.20 -15.02
N SER A 80 0.35 -0.82 -16.11
CA SER A 80 -1.02 -0.61 -16.61
C SER A 80 -2.14 -1.08 -15.66
N VAL A 81 -1.84 -1.99 -14.73
CA VAL A 81 -2.82 -2.57 -13.79
C VAL A 81 -2.62 -2.13 -12.35
N LEU A 82 -1.45 -1.59 -12.03
CA LEU A 82 -1.17 -1.04 -10.70
C LEU A 82 -1.88 0.30 -10.54
N LYS A 83 -2.49 0.53 -9.38
CA LYS A 83 -2.87 1.90 -8.98
C LYS A 83 -1.57 2.66 -8.72
N PRO A 84 -1.27 3.74 -9.48
CA PRO A 84 -0.09 4.55 -9.20
C PRO A 84 -0.22 5.23 -7.84
N PHE A 85 0.91 5.47 -7.17
CA PHE A 85 0.95 6.39 -6.05
C PHE A 85 0.70 7.79 -6.59
N THR A 86 -0.54 8.26 -6.47
CA THR A 86 -0.79 9.68 -6.62
C THR A 86 -0.32 10.34 -5.34
N GLU A 87 0.85 10.97 -5.38
CA GLU A 87 1.14 12.05 -4.45
C GLU A 87 0.03 13.10 -4.59
N PRO A 88 -0.45 13.69 -3.49
CA PRO A 88 -1.38 14.80 -3.62
C PRO A 88 -0.71 15.89 -4.46
N GLU A 89 -1.32 16.29 -5.58
CA GLU A 89 -0.91 17.49 -6.29
C GLU A 89 -1.04 18.68 -5.32
N GLU A 90 0.03 19.47 -5.19
CA GLU A 90 0.11 20.66 -4.32
C GLU A 90 -0.99 21.70 -4.61
#